data_AF-A0A928PY53-F1
#
_entry.id   AF-A0A928PY53-F1
#
_cell.length_a   1.000
_cell.length_b   1.000
_cell.length_c   1.000
_cell.angle_alpha   90.00
_cell.angle_beta   90.00
_cell.angle_gamma   90.00
#
_symmetry.space_group_name_H-M   'P 1'
#
loop_
_entity.id
_entity.type
_entity.pdbx_description
1 polymer ?
#
loop_
_entity_poly.entity_id
_entity_poly.type
_entity_poly.pdbx_seq_one_letter_code
_entity_poly.pdbx_strand_id
1 'polypeptide(L)' 'MLNPNIGKLIKDYNNRYRLVIDVAHTARDISSKAEEAGEIMVEKPVSVAIDKLASEL' A
#
# COMPACT_ATOMS: atom_id res chain seq x y z
N MET A 1 11.96 -1.86 7.89
CA MET A 1 12.54 -0.69 7.20
C MET A 1 11.42 0.20 6.70
N LEU A 2 11.67 1.50 6.59
CA LEU A 2 10.73 2.46 5.99
C LEU A 2 10.70 2.22 4.47
N ASN A 3 9.53 2.03 3.87
CA ASN A 3 9.41 1.87 2.41
C ASN A 3 9.88 3.16 1.71
N PRO A 4 10.82 3.11 0.75
CA PRO A 4 11.39 4.31 0.11
C PRO A 4 10.36 5.13 -0.69
N ASN A 5 9.29 4.50 -1.18
CA ASN A 5 8.26 5.15 -1.99
C ASN A 5 7.27 5.98 -1.18
N ILE A 6 7.22 5.81 0.16
CA ILE A 6 6.32 6.60 1.02
C ILE A 6 6.57 8.11 0.89
N GLY A 7 7.82 8.51 0.65
CA GLY A 7 8.20 9.91 0.49
C GLY A 7 7.57 10.55 -0.75
N LYS A 8 7.30 9.79 -1.82
CA LYS A 8 6.62 10.28 -3.02
C LYS A 8 5.15 10.53 -2.72
N LEU A 9 4.49 9.55 -2.10
CA LEU A 9 3.08 9.66 -1.72
C LEU A 9 2.82 10.81 -0.74
N ILE A 10 3.69 11.02 0.25
CA ILE A 10 3.54 12.15 1.19
C ILE A 10 3.61 13.51 0.48
N LYS A 11 4.37 13.63 -0.60
CA LYS A 11 4.48 14.87 -1.38
C LYS A 11 3.27 15.11 -2.28
N ASP A 12 2.70 14.05 -2.81
CA ASP A 12 1.56 14.14 -3.74
C ASP A 12 0.21 14.27 -3.00
N TYR A 13 0.05 13.59 -1.86
CA TYR A 13 -1.16 13.66 -1.06
C TYR A 13 -1.31 15.00 -0.33
N ASN A 14 -2.40 15.71 -0.63
CA ASN A 14 -2.79 16.93 0.08
C ASN A 14 -3.18 16.70 1.56
N ASN A 15 -3.53 15.47 1.94
CA ASN A 15 -3.93 15.12 3.31
C ASN A 15 -3.30 13.79 3.73
N ARG A 16 -2.48 13.82 4.79
CA ARG A 16 -1.77 12.63 5.31
C ARG A 16 -2.70 11.57 5.89
N TYR A 17 -3.85 11.94 6.46
CA TYR A 17 -4.82 10.96 6.95
C TYR A 17 -5.49 10.22 5.80
N ARG A 18 -5.78 10.93 4.70
CA ARG A 18 -6.29 10.29 3.49
C ARG A 18 -5.29 9.28 2.93
N LEU A 19 -4.00 9.65 2.88
CA LEU A 19 -2.94 8.71 2.49
C LEU A 19 -2.95 7.44 3.34
N VAL A 20 -3.06 7.57 4.66
CA VAL A 20 -3.12 6.42 5.58
C VAL A 20 -4.35 5.55 5.31
N ILE A 21 -5.51 6.16 5.08
CA ILE A 21 -6.76 5.45 4.78
C ILE A 21 -6.63 4.68 3.46
N ASP A 22 -6.16 5.34 2.40
CA ASP A 22 -6.03 4.74 1.07
C ASP A 22 -5.03 3.57 1.10
N VAL A 23 -3.85 3.75 1.70
CA VAL A 23 -2.86 2.67 1.88
C VAL A 23 -3.46 1.50 2.67
N ALA A 24 -4.19 1.78 3.76
CA ALA A 24 -4.78 0.74 4.60
C ALA A 24 -5.92 -0.01 3.88
N HIS A 25 -6.70 0.67 3.03
CA HIS A 25 -7.72 0.03 2.21
C HIS A 25 -7.08 -0.89 1.17
N THR A 26 -6.13 -0.36 0.40
CA THR A 26 -5.42 -1.13 -0.63
C THR A 26 -4.69 -2.33 -0.06
N ALA A 27 -4.05 -2.19 1.12
CA ALA A 27 -3.37 -3.30 1.79
C ALA A 27 -4.33 -4.42 2.20
N ARG A 28 -5.55 -4.09 2.67
CA ARG A 28 -6.57 -5.08 3.00
C ARG A 28 -7.05 -5.80 1.75
N ASP A 29 -7.32 -5.07 0.67
CA ASP A 29 -7.73 -5.66 -0.60
C ASP A 29 -6.68 -6.64 -1.15
N ILE A 30 -5.40 -6.29 -1.06
CA ILE A 30 -4.28 -7.16 -1.46
C ILE A 30 -4.27 -8.42 -0.59
N SER A 31 -4.39 -8.26 0.74
CA SER A 31 -4.39 -9.40 1.67
C SER A 31 -5.56 -10.34 1.42
N SER A 32 -6.77 -9.81 1.24
CA SER A 32 -7.97 -10.63 0.96
C SER A 32 -7.85 -11.37 -0.36
N LYS A 33 -7.33 -10.73 -1.42
CA LYS A 33 -7.09 -11.40 -2.71
C LYS A 33 -6.06 -12.51 -2.62
N ALA A 34 -4.96 -12.29 -1.88
CA ALA A 34 -3.96 -13.33 -1.68
C ALA A 34 -4.52 -14.52 -0.88
N GLU A 35 -5.32 -14.24 0.14
CA GLU A 35 -6.01 -15.28 0.92
C GLU A 35 -6.99 -16.09 0.07
N GLU A 36 -7.83 -15.42 -0.74
CA GLU A 36 -8.77 -16.05 -1.67
C GLU A 36 -8.05 -16.91 -2.73
N ALA A 37 -6.88 -16.47 -3.19
CA ALA A 37 -6.05 -17.20 -4.14
C ALA A 37 -5.23 -18.34 -3.50
N GLY A 38 -5.21 -18.45 -2.16
CA GLY A 38 -4.34 -19.38 -1.44
C GLY A 38 -2.85 -19.05 -1.57
N GLU A 39 -2.51 -17.79 -1.88
CA GLU A 39 -1.14 -17.33 -2.08
C GLU A 39 -0.48 -16.91 -0.76
N ILE A 40 0.71 -17.46 -0.48
CA ILE A 40 1.51 -17.03 0.66
C ILE A 40 2.32 -15.80 0.26
N MET A 41 1.94 -14.64 0.79
CA MET A 41 2.68 -13.40 0.57
C MET A 41 4.02 -13.40 1.30
N VAL A 42 5.10 -13.20 0.56
CA VAL A 42 6.46 -12.99 1.12
C VAL A 42 6.62 -11.55 1.62
N GLU A 43 6.06 -10.59 0.88
CA GLU A 43 6.09 -9.18 1.24
C GLU A 43 4.85 -8.76 2.03
N LYS A 44 5.02 -7.75 2.90
CA LYS A 44 3.91 -7.23 3.70
C LYS A 44 2.91 -6.53 2.77
N PRO A 45 1.59 -6.79 2.90
CA PRO A 45 0.57 -6.13 2.08
C PRO A 45 0.65 -4.60 2.09
N VAL A 46 1.05 -4.01 3.21
CA VAL A 46 1.23 -2.55 3.36
C VAL A 46 2.39 -2.02 2.50
N SER A 47 3.47 -2.79 2.34
CA SER A 47 4.59 -2.38 1.47
C SER A 47 4.17 -2.43 0.01
N VAL A 48 3.51 -3.52 -0.40
CA VAL A 48 2.96 -3.67 -1.75
C VAL A 48 1.93 -2.58 -2.05
N ALA A 49 1.08 -2.21 -1.09
CA ALA A 49 0.11 -1.13 -1.24
C ALA A 49 0.78 0.23 -1.46
N ILE A 50 1.84 0.55 -0.70
CA ILE A 50 2.62 1.78 -0.88
C ILE A 50 3.25 1.81 -2.26
N ASP A 51 3.86 0.71 -2.71
CA ASP A 51 4.52 0.64 -4.01
C ASP A 51 3.53 0.75 -5.16
N LYS A 52 2.37 0.09 -5.03
CA LYS A 52 1.28 0.18 -5.98
C LYS A 52 0.76 1.61 -6.12
N LEU A 53 0.38 2.25 -5.02
CA LEU A 53 -0.12 3.63 -5.04
C LEU A 53 0.93 4.59 -5.60
N ALA A 54 2.21 4.40 -5.25
CA ALA A 54 3.29 5.23 -5.77
C ALA A 54 3.58 5.03 -7.27
N SER A 55 3.19 3.89 -7.85
CA SER A 55 3.28 3.63 -9.30
C SER A 55 2.12 4.19 -10.11
N GLU A 56 1.02 4.55 -9.43
CA GLU A 56 -0.19 5.14 -10.03
C GLU A 56 -0.20 6.69 -9.94
N LEU A 57 0.86 7.29 -9.37
CA LEU A 57 1.15 8.73 -9.39
C LEU A 57 1.67 9.19 -10.76
#